data_AF-A0ABD2P925-F1
#
_entry.id   AF-A0ABD2P925-F1
#
_cell.length_a   1.000
_cell.length_b   1.000
_cell.length_c   1.000
_cell.angle_alpha   90.00
_cell.angle_beta   90.00
_cell.angle_gamma   90.00
#
_symmetry.space_group_name_H-M   'P 1'
#
loop_
_entity.id
_entity.type
_entity.pdbx_description
1 polymer ?
#
loop_
_entity_poly.entity_id
_entity_poly.type
_entity_poly.pdbx_seq_one_letter_code
_entity_poly.pdbx_strand_id
1 'polypeptide(L)'
;MDYVIKRQLSKLEINYCGVKKGANCGSHHQLVAAKLVVPCQTSRSETRTGLIPEEQGTSISEYERKIYRLDLLQQESITHLYQRRLYSALAEAPPSEDIEEE
;
A
#
# COMPACT_ATOMS: atom_id res chain seq x y z
N MET A 1 0.43 6.25 13.67
CA MET A 1 0.59 5.02 12.86
C MET A 1 -0.20 5.25 11.62
N ASP A 2 0.43 5.05 10.46
CA ASP A 2 -0.12 5.39 9.16
C ASP A 2 -0.13 4.12 8.29
N TYR A 3 -1.14 3.97 7.42
CA TYR A 3 -1.40 2.71 6.71
C TYR A 3 -1.70 2.92 5.23
N VAL A 4 -1.30 1.93 4.42
CA VAL A 4 -1.77 1.77 3.04
C VAL A 4 -2.72 0.57 3.00
N ILE A 5 -3.98 0.80 2.63
CA ILE A 5 -5.03 -0.22 2.61
C ILE A 5 -5.46 -0.46 1.16
N LYS A 6 -5.43 -1.72 0.73
CA LYS A 6 -5.88 -2.17 -0.60
C LYS A 6 -6.99 -3.21 -0.44
N ARG A 7 -8.02 -3.14 -1.29
CA ARG A 7 -9.00 -4.23 -1.45
C ARG A 7 -8.28 -5.50 -1.90
N GLN A 8 -8.45 -6.60 -1.18
CA GLN A 8 -7.80 -7.89 -1.51
C GLN A 8 -8.09 -8.35 -2.95
N LEU A 9 -9.31 -8.07 -3.45
CA LEU A 9 -9.79 -8.46 -4.79
C LEU A 9 -9.54 -7.39 -5.87
N SER A 10 -8.54 -6.53 -5.71
CA SER A 10 -8.24 -5.50 -6.71
C SER A 10 -7.13 -5.94 -7.67
N LYS A 11 -7.33 -5.62 -8.96
CA LYS A 11 -6.36 -5.77 -10.05
C LYS A 11 -5.14 -4.85 -9.92
N LEU A 12 -5.17 -3.89 -8.99
CA LEU A 12 -4.08 -2.94 -8.75
C LEU A 12 -2.98 -3.62 -7.93
N GLU A 13 -1.76 -3.73 -8.41
CA GLU A 13 -0.68 -4.37 -7.63
C GLU A 13 0.16 -3.32 -6.89
N ILE A 14 0.60 -3.66 -5.67
CA ILE A 14 1.52 -2.81 -4.90
C ILE A 14 2.92 -3.43 -5.08
N ASN A 15 3.77 -2.76 -5.86
CA ASN A 15 5.15 -3.21 -6.10
C ASN A 15 6.12 -2.77 -5.02
N TYR A 16 5.76 -1.73 -4.27
CA TYR A 16 6.53 -1.24 -3.14
C TYR A 16 5.59 -0.66 -2.09
N CYS A 17 5.85 -0.96 -0.83
CA CYS A 17 5.24 -0.31 0.33
C CYS A 17 6.31 -0.19 1.40
N GLY A 18 6.58 1.04 1.86
CA GLY A 18 7.64 1.29 2.83
C GLY A 18 7.48 2.63 3.52
N VAL A 19 8.36 2.87 4.48
CA VAL A 19 8.42 4.12 5.22
C VAL A 19 9.70 4.84 4.82
N LYS A 20 9.59 6.14 4.53
CA LYS A 20 10.72 7.04 4.29
C LYS A 20 10.77 8.08 5.41
N LYS A 21 11.98 8.58 5.70
CA LYS A 21 12.12 9.86 6.42
C LYS A 21 11.52 10.91 5.49
N GLY A 22 10.38 11.50 5.87
CA GLY A 22 9.74 12.55 5.09
C GLY A 22 10.60 13.81 5.06
N ALA A 23 10.19 14.80 4.27
CA ALA A 23 10.73 16.16 4.43
C ALA A 23 10.60 16.58 5.90
N ASN A 24 11.60 17.26 6.45
CA ASN A 24 11.61 17.75 7.84
C ASN A 24 10.55 18.86 8.03
N CYS A 25 9.28 18.51 7.92
CA CYS A 25 8.14 19.42 7.91
C CYS A 25 7.52 19.65 9.30
N GLY A 26 8.22 19.25 10.38
CA GLY A 26 7.75 19.44 11.76
C GLY A 26 6.64 18.47 12.19
N SER A 27 6.38 17.41 11.43
CA SER A 27 5.44 16.34 11.81
C SER A 27 6.10 15.29 12.68
N HIS A 28 5.35 14.76 13.66
CA HIS A 28 5.75 13.61 14.47
C HIS A 28 5.54 12.27 13.74
N HIS A 29 4.97 12.29 12.54
CA HIS A 29 4.69 11.11 11.71
C HIS A 29 5.77 10.92 10.63
N GLN A 30 5.99 9.66 10.23
CA GLN A 30 6.88 9.30 9.12
C GLN A 30 6.10 9.20 7.80
N LEU A 31 6.77 9.39 6.67
CA LEU A 31 6.12 9.28 5.36
C LEU A 31 5.95 7.81 4.97
N VAL A 32 4.71 7.35 4.81
CA VAL A 32 4.41 6.03 4.24
C VAL A 32 4.22 6.17 2.74
N ALA A 33 5.02 5.45 1.96
CA ALA A 33 5.01 5.50 0.50
C ALA A 33 4.68 4.13 -0.10
N ALA A 34 3.85 4.12 -1.13
CA ALA A 34 3.57 2.93 -1.92
C ALA A 34 3.69 3.23 -3.42
N LYS A 35 4.25 2.28 -4.18
CA LYS A 35 4.22 2.31 -5.65
C LYS A 35 3.18 1.32 -6.14
N LEU A 36 2.17 1.84 -6.83
CA LEU A 36 1.07 1.07 -7.39
C LEU A 36 1.29 0.84 -8.88
N VAL A 37 1.02 -0.38 -9.35
CA VAL A 37 0.91 -0.70 -10.77
C VAL A 37 -0.55 -0.67 -11.16
N VAL A 38 -0.87 0.22 -12.09
CA VAL A 38 -2.21 0.34 -12.68
C VAL A 38 -2.18 -0.39 -14.03
N PRO A 39 -2.98 -1.45 -14.22
CA PRO A 39 -3.09 -2.09 -15.52
C PRO A 39 -3.75 -1.11 -16.51
N CYS A 40 -2.98 -0.61 -17.47
CA CYS A 40 -3.49 0.27 -18.50
C CYS A 40 -4.21 -0.57 -19.58
N GLN A 41 -5.51 -0.37 -19.72
CA GLN A 41 -6.23 -0.86 -20.90
C GLN A 41 -5.91 0.11 -22.05
N THR A 42 -5.03 -0.29 -22.97
CA THR A 42 -4.89 0.41 -24.24
C THR A 42 -6.19 0.21 -25.02
N SER A 43 -7.04 1.24 -25.06
CA SER A 43 -8.23 1.25 -25.88
C SER A 43 -7.82 1.36 -27.36
N ARG A 44 -7.53 0.23 -27.99
CA ARG A 44 -7.76 0.16 -29.43
C ARG A 44 -9.25 -0.01 -29.60
N SER A 45 -9.90 1.12 -29.86
CA SER A 45 -11.30 1.26 -30.26
C SER A 45 -11.71 0.13 -31.21
N GLU A 46 -12.49 -0.82 -30.69
CA GLU A 46 -13.44 -1.56 -31.50
C GLU A 46 -14.83 -1.25 -30.93
N THR A 47 -15.49 -0.32 -31.62
CA THR A 47 -16.92 -0.09 -31.60
C THR A 47 -17.68 -1.42 -31.55
N ARG A 48 -18.12 -1.83 -30.37
CA ARG A 48 -19.32 -2.67 -30.22
C ARG A 48 -20.12 -2.14 -29.04
N THR A 49 -21.16 -1.42 -29.40
CA THR A 49 -22.41 -1.37 -28.65
C THR A 49 -22.73 -2.74 -28.05
N GLY A 50 -22.95 -2.76 -26.74
CA GLY A 50 -23.48 -3.94 -26.03
C GLY A 50 -22.55 -4.44 -24.93
N LEU A 51 -23.06 -4.37 -23.70
CA LEU A 51 -22.57 -5.01 -22.49
C LEU A 51 -21.27 -4.41 -21.96
N ILE A 52 -21.42 -3.46 -21.02
CA ILE A 52 -20.50 -3.37 -19.88
C ILE A 52 -20.41 -4.81 -19.35
N PRO A 53 -19.25 -5.50 -19.43
CA PRO A 53 -19.15 -6.76 -18.74
C PRO A 53 -19.30 -6.39 -17.27
N GLU A 54 -20.41 -6.79 -16.66
CA GLU A 54 -20.50 -6.86 -15.22
C GLU A 54 -19.19 -7.44 -14.72
N GLU A 55 -18.60 -6.80 -13.71
CA GLU A 55 -17.44 -7.34 -13.02
C GLU A 55 -17.75 -8.81 -12.72
N GLN A 56 -17.23 -9.73 -13.54
CA GLN A 56 -17.16 -11.13 -13.17
C GLN A 56 -16.23 -11.11 -11.98
N GLY A 57 -16.84 -11.01 -10.80
CA GLY A 57 -16.16 -10.89 -9.55
C GLY A 57 -15.15 -12.01 -9.52
N THR A 58 -13.87 -11.64 -9.40
CA THR A 58 -12.84 -12.56 -8.99
C THR A 58 -13.22 -13.05 -7.60
N SER A 59 -14.12 -14.04 -7.55
CA SER A 59 -14.59 -14.69 -6.35
C SER A 59 -13.48 -15.63 -5.92
N ILE A 60 -12.48 -15.06 -5.26
CA ILE A 60 -11.57 -15.81 -4.40
C ILE A 60 -12.46 -16.55 -3.40
N SER A 61 -12.30 -17.87 -3.32
CA SER A 61 -12.96 -18.69 -2.29
C SER A 61 -12.75 -18.04 -0.93
N GLU A 62 -13.73 -18.06 -0.01
CA GLU A 62 -13.52 -17.51 1.34
C GLU A 62 -12.26 -18.07 2.01
N TYR A 63 -11.85 -19.28 1.63
CA TYR A 63 -10.63 -19.95 2.06
C TYR A 63 -9.32 -19.25 1.65
N GLU A 64 -9.33 -18.50 0.55
CA GLU A 64 -8.14 -17.81 0.01
C GLU A 64 -8.06 -16.34 0.48
N ARG A 65 -9.09 -15.83 1.18
CA ARG A 65 -9.03 -14.49 1.78
C ARG A 65 -8.08 -14.49 2.97
N LYS A 66 -7.10 -13.59 2.95
CA LYS A 66 -6.20 -13.41 4.09
C LYS A 66 -6.97 -12.75 5.24
N ILE A 67 -7.07 -13.43 6.37
CA ILE A 67 -7.62 -12.87 7.61
C ILE A 67 -6.49 -12.18 8.36
N TYR A 68 -6.59 -10.86 8.49
CA TYR A 68 -5.63 -10.06 9.25
C TYR A 68 -6.13 -9.83 10.68
N ARG A 69 -5.25 -10.03 11.66
CA ARG A 69 -5.52 -9.72 13.08
C ARG A 69 -5.28 -8.22 13.36
N LEU A 70 -6.14 -7.36 12.83
CA LEU A 70 -6.00 -5.90 12.92
C LEU A 70 -6.23 -5.37 14.34
N ASP A 71 -6.96 -6.12 15.16
CA ASP A 71 -7.19 -5.87 16.58
C ASP A 71 -5.87 -5.78 17.38
N LEU A 72 -4.86 -6.57 16.99
CA LEU A 72 -3.55 -6.54 17.61
C LEU A 72 -2.83 -5.20 17.44
N LEU A 73 -3.16 -4.43 16.40
CA LEU A 73 -2.58 -3.10 16.18
C LEU A 73 -3.06 -2.07 17.19
N GLN A 74 -4.11 -2.37 17.97
CA GLN A 74 -4.59 -1.51 19.04
C GLN A 74 -3.84 -1.75 20.36
N GLN A 75 -3.09 -2.86 20.46
CA GLN A 75 -2.32 -3.15 21.67
C GLN A 75 -1.06 -2.27 21.72
N GLU A 76 -0.87 -1.59 22.85
CA GLU A 76 0.25 -0.65 23.04
C GLU A 76 1.62 -1.34 22.92
N SER A 77 1.75 -2.55 23.49
CA SER A 77 2.98 -3.34 23.42
C SER A 77 3.38 -3.69 21.98
N ILE A 78 2.39 -4.01 21.14
CA ILE A 78 2.58 -4.32 19.72
C ILE A 78 2.95 -3.05 18.96
N THR A 79 2.22 -1.96 19.20
CA THR A 79 2.51 -0.64 18.61
C THR A 79 3.93 -0.19 18.91
N HIS A 80 4.35 -0.30 20.17
CA HIS A 80 5.69 0.05 20.61
C HIS A 80 6.77 -0.80 19.93
N LEU A 81 6.55 -2.11 19.81
CA LEU A 81 7.46 -3.02 19.12
C LEU A 81 7.65 -2.63 17.66
N TYR A 82 6.56 -2.31 16.95
CA TYR A 82 6.62 -1.87 15.55
C TYR A 82 7.35 -0.54 15.40
N GLN A 83 7.05 0.45 16.24
CA GLN A 83 7.76 1.73 16.24
C GLN A 83 9.26 1.55 16.46
N ARG A 84 9.65 0.75 17.46
CA ARG A 84 11.06 0.51 17.77
C ARG A 84 11.80 -0.11 16.57
N ARG A 85 11.22 -1.14 15.96
CA ARG A 85 11.80 -1.80 14.78
C ARG A 85 11.91 -0.85 13.59
N LEU A 86 10.88 -0.03 13.37
CA LEU A 86 10.88 0.97 12.31
C LEU A 86 12.00 1.99 12.51
N TYR A 87 12.14 2.54 13.72
CA TYR A 87 13.19 3.51 14.01
C TYR A 87 14.60 2.92 13.84
N SER A 88 14.82 1.68 14.26
CA SER A 88 16.10 0.98 14.01
C SER A 88 16.38 0.84 12.51
N ALA A 89 15.41 0.39 11.72
CA ALA A 89 15.58 0.23 10.28
C ALA A 89 15.86 1.57 9.57
N LEU A 90 15.20 2.65 9.99
CA LEU A 90 15.42 3.99 9.44
C LEU A 90 16.74 4.64 9.91
N ALA A 91 17.32 4.18 11.01
CA ALA A 91 18.63 4.64 11.49
C ALA A 91 19.78 3.96 10.72
N GLU A 92 19.60 2.69 10.34
CA GLU A 92 20.59 1.91 9.58
C GLU A 92 20.57 2.21 8.07
N ALA A 93 19.46 2.72 7.55
CA ALA A 93 19.34 3.03 6.13
C ALA A 93 20.19 4.26 5.74
N PRO A 94 20.99 4.18 4.66
CA PRO A 94 21.64 5.37 4.10
C PRO A 94 20.57 6.40 3.68
N PRO A 95 20.90 7.70 3.67
CA PRO A 95 19.98 8.73 3.22
C PRO A 95 19.50 8.36 1.81
N SER A 96 18.18 8.23 1.64
CA SER A 96 17.60 7.97 0.33
C SER A 96 17.73 9.22 -0.52
N GLU A 97 18.61 9.19 -1.51
CA GLU A 97 18.44 9.98 -2.73
C GLU A 97 17.08 9.57 -3.36
N ASP A 98 16.42 10.48 -4.06
CA ASP A 98 15.08 10.33 -4.66
C ASP A 98 13.90 10.72 -3.75
N ILE A 99 13.72 12.04 -3.61
CA ILE A 99 12.53 12.75 -4.14
C ILE A 99 13.02 14.12 -4.65
N GLU A 100 13.31 14.24 -5.95
CA GLU A 100 13.31 15.55 -6.61
C GLU A 100 11.85 16.01 -6.69
N GLU A 101 11.50 17.03 -5.93
CA GLU A 101 10.25 17.76 -6.12
C GLU A 101 10.46 18.72 -7.31
N GLU A 102 9.79 18.44 -8.44
CA GLU A 102 9.60 19.39 -9.55
C GLU A 102 8.43 20.34 -9.25
#